data_AF-A0A2T1GLI0-F1
#
_entry.id   AF-A0A2T1GLI0-F1
#
_cell.length_a   1.000
_cell.length_b   1.000
_cell.length_c   1.000
_cell.angle_alpha   90.00
_cell.angle_beta   90.00
_cell.angle_gamma   90.00
#
_symmetry.space_group_name_H-M   'P 1'
#
loop_
_entity.id
_entity.type
_entity.pdbx_description
1 polymer ?
#
loop_
_entity_poly.entity_id
_entity_poly.type
_entity_poly.pdbx_seq_one_letter_code
_entity_poly.pdbx_strand_id
1 'polypeptide(L)'
;MPEQSKLPQRHPQEKLDRLIVDRLLESDPQEAMALAELARLRIRYNGFPGATDIQANLDRLLIEWHLTEEQLFAKTRELHNTEQIYQVKAKKYQEQEDWN
;
A
#
# COMPACT_ATOMS: atom_id res chain seq x y z
N MET A 1 23.77 5.21 29.22
CA MET A 1 22.99 3.95 29.29
C MET A 1 23.12 3.28 27.94
N PRO A 2 23.48 1.99 27.82
CA PRO A 2 23.54 1.35 26.53
C PRO A 2 22.10 1.19 26.00
N GLU A 3 21.85 1.73 24.82
CA GLU A 3 20.60 1.57 24.09
C GLU A 3 20.44 0.08 23.75
N GLN A 4 19.50 -0.60 24.40
CA GLN A 4 19.14 -1.97 24.03
C GLN A 4 18.67 -1.93 22.58
N SER A 5 19.41 -2.62 21.70
CA SER A 5 19.02 -2.82 20.30
C SER A 5 17.64 -3.48 20.26
N LYS A 6 16.59 -2.69 20.03
CA LYS A 6 15.24 -3.21 19.82
C LYS A 6 15.27 -4.06 18.55
N LEU A 7 14.88 -5.33 18.67
CA LEU A 7 14.68 -6.20 17.53
C LEU A 7 13.68 -5.55 16.54
N PRO A 8 13.89 -5.71 15.22
CA PRO A 8 13.01 -5.11 14.22
C PRO A 8 11.57 -5.60 14.40
N GLN A 9 10.60 -4.69 14.35
CA GLN A 9 9.20 -5.05 14.50
C GLN A 9 8.70 -5.74 13.22
N ARG A 10 7.82 -6.73 13.38
CA ARG A 10 7.18 -7.40 12.25
C ARG A 10 5.75 -6.91 12.11
N HIS A 11 5.39 -6.45 10.92
CA HIS A 11 4.03 -6.02 10.64
C HIS A 11 3.10 -7.25 10.54
N PRO A 12 1.90 -7.26 11.16
CA PRO A 12 1.02 -8.42 11.13
C PRO A 12 0.61 -8.87 9.72
N GLN A 13 0.55 -7.93 8.76
CA GLN A 13 0.19 -8.20 7.36
C GLN A 13 1.41 -8.43 6.46
N GLU A 14 2.63 -8.39 7.01
CA GLU A 14 3.90 -8.47 6.24
C GLU A 14 3.91 -9.64 5.23
N LYS A 15 3.46 -10.82 5.65
CA LYS A 15 3.45 -12.01 4.77
C LYS A 15 2.57 -11.81 3.54
N LEU A 16 1.39 -11.23 3.70
CA LEU A 16 0.47 -10.97 2.58
C LEU A 16 0.97 -9.82 1.71
N ASP A 17 1.55 -8.81 2.34
CA ASP A 17 2.06 -7.63 1.66
C ASP A 17 3.26 -7.95 0.77
N ARG A 18 4.12 -8.89 1.17
CA ARG A 18 5.18 -9.42 0.31
C ARG A 18 4.63 -10.01 -0.99
N LEU A 19 3.53 -10.78 -0.92
CA LEU A 19 2.91 -11.35 -2.12
C LEU A 19 2.36 -10.27 -3.06
N ILE A 20 1.92 -9.13 -2.51
CA ILE A 20 1.48 -7.98 -3.31
C ILE A 20 2.71 -7.31 -3.94
N VAL A 21 3.78 -7.08 -3.17
CA VAL A 21 5.04 -6.53 -3.69
C VAL A 21 5.60 -7.39 -4.82
N ASP A 22 5.62 -8.71 -4.65
CA ASP A 22 6.10 -9.64 -5.68
C ASP A 22 5.29 -9.50 -6.97
N ARG A 23 3.96 -9.36 -6.87
CA ARG A 23 3.10 -9.09 -8.03
C ARG A 23 3.36 -7.73 -8.65
N LEU A 24 3.56 -6.68 -7.83
CA LEU A 24 3.83 -5.33 -8.31
C LEU A 24 5.13 -5.27 -9.12
N LEU A 25 6.16 -6.02 -8.73
CA LEU A 25 7.43 -6.13 -9.47
C LEU A 25 7.25 -6.73 -10.88
N GLU A 26 6.16 -7.44 -11.13
CA GLU A 26 5.81 -8.02 -12.44
C GLU A 26 4.69 -7.24 -13.16
N SER A 27 4.15 -6.18 -12.54
CA SER A 27 2.98 -5.43 -13.03
C SER A 27 3.35 -4.25 -13.92
N ASP A 28 2.36 -3.77 -14.70
CA ASP A 28 2.49 -2.56 -15.50
C ASP A 28 2.14 -1.29 -14.68
N PRO A 29 2.98 -0.24 -14.70
CA PRO A 29 2.71 1.03 -14.01
C PRO A 29 1.45 1.78 -14.48
N GLN A 30 0.87 1.40 -15.61
CA GLN A 30 -0.40 1.95 -16.12
C GLN A 30 -1.62 1.25 -15.52
N GLU A 31 -1.45 0.10 -14.86
CA GLU A 31 -2.56 -0.60 -14.23
C GLU A 31 -3.03 0.13 -12.97
N ALA A 32 -4.30 0.54 -12.97
CA ALA A 32 -4.89 1.32 -11.87
C ALA A 32 -4.82 0.60 -10.51
N MET A 33 -5.04 -0.72 -10.49
CA MET A 33 -4.91 -1.54 -9.29
C MET A 33 -3.46 -1.56 -8.77
N ALA A 34 -2.48 -1.66 -9.66
CA ALA A 34 -1.06 -1.69 -9.28
C ALA A 34 -0.64 -0.36 -8.62
N LEU A 35 -1.06 0.77 -9.19
CA LEU A 35 -0.84 2.10 -8.60
C LEU A 35 -1.50 2.24 -7.22
N ALA A 36 -2.75 1.78 -7.08
CA ALA A 36 -3.47 1.83 -5.83
C ALA A 36 -2.82 0.97 -4.73
N GLU A 37 -2.39 -0.25 -5.08
CA GLU A 37 -1.69 -1.16 -4.16
C GLU A 37 -0.33 -0.59 -3.73
N LEU A 38 0.46 -0.04 -4.67
CA LEU A 38 1.73 0.62 -4.35
C LEU A 38 1.51 1.78 -3.36
N ALA A 39 0.53 2.65 -3.62
CA ALA A 39 0.21 3.76 -2.72
C ALA A 39 -0.24 3.29 -1.34
N ARG A 40 -1.09 2.25 -1.28
CA ARG A 40 -1.57 1.69 -0.02
C ARG A 40 -0.43 1.13 0.83
N LEU A 41 0.51 0.41 0.20
CA LEU A 41 1.67 -0.17 0.90
C LEU A 41 2.65 0.92 1.35
N ARG A 42 2.88 1.97 0.54
CA ARG A 42 3.68 3.14 0.96
C ARG A 42 3.13 3.78 2.24
N ILE A 43 1.82 4.03 2.28
CA ILE A 43 1.17 4.60 3.47
C ILE A 43 1.30 3.66 4.68
N ARG A 44 1.07 2.36 4.50
CA ARG A 44 1.11 1.37 5.58
C ARG A 44 2.49 1.24 6.23
N TYR A 45 3.55 1.23 5.42
CA TYR A 45 4.92 1.04 5.89
C TYR A 45 5.66 2.35 6.16
N ASN A 46 5.03 3.51 5.96
CA ASN A 46 5.64 4.81 6.24
C ASN A 46 6.02 4.94 7.72
N GLY A 47 7.31 5.14 8.00
CA GLY A 47 7.84 5.26 9.35
C GLY A 47 7.74 4.00 10.21
N PHE A 48 7.37 2.85 9.63
CA PHE A 48 7.27 1.61 10.39
C PHE A 48 8.68 1.11 10.80
N PRO A 49 8.94 0.85 12.10
CA PRO A 49 10.24 0.39 12.57
C PRO A 49 10.47 -1.10 12.28
N GLY A 50 10.73 -1.43 11.01
CA GLY A 50 10.92 -2.78 10.49
C GLY A 50 10.56 -2.87 9.00
N ALA A 51 10.57 -4.08 8.43
CA ALA A 51 10.19 -4.34 7.03
C ALA A 51 10.98 -3.51 5.98
N THR A 52 12.28 -3.33 6.23
CA THR A 52 13.20 -2.56 5.38
C THR A 52 13.24 -3.07 3.93
N ASP A 53 13.04 -4.37 3.73
CA ASP A 53 13.01 -4.98 2.42
C ASP A 53 11.73 -4.66 1.64
N ILE A 54 10.57 -4.64 2.30
CA ILE A 54 9.33 -4.13 1.69
C ILE A 54 9.54 -2.67 1.31
N GLN A 55 10.01 -1.82 2.23
CA GLN A 55 10.25 -0.40 1.94
C GLN A 55 11.18 -0.19 0.75
N ALA A 56 12.31 -0.92 0.70
CA ALA A 56 13.26 -0.86 -0.40
C ALA A 56 12.66 -1.31 -1.75
N ASN A 57 11.81 -2.33 -1.76
CA ASN A 57 11.10 -2.75 -2.97
C ASN A 57 10.08 -1.71 -3.43
N LEU A 58 9.37 -1.04 -2.50
CA LEU A 58 8.45 0.04 -2.85
C LEU A 58 9.19 1.27 -3.41
N ASP A 59 10.36 1.61 -2.86
CA ASP A 59 11.22 2.66 -3.40
C ASP A 59 11.73 2.29 -4.80
N ARG A 60 12.14 1.03 -5.00
CA ARG A 60 12.55 0.50 -6.30
C ARG A 60 11.44 0.62 -7.34
N LEU A 61 10.20 0.25 -6.99
CA LEU A 61 9.05 0.38 -7.87
C LEU A 61 8.82 1.83 -8.30
N LEU A 62 8.92 2.81 -7.39
CA LEU A 62 8.82 4.23 -7.73
C LEU A 62 9.88 4.66 -8.76
N ILE A 63 11.12 4.19 -8.59
CA ILE A 63 12.23 4.49 -9.52
C ILE A 63 11.96 3.85 -10.90
N GLU A 64 11.65 2.56 -10.93
CA GLU A 64 11.40 1.80 -12.17
C GLU A 64 10.18 2.34 -12.93
N TRP A 65 9.17 2.82 -12.21
CA TRP A 65 7.96 3.39 -12.79
C TRP A 65 8.07 4.90 -13.08
N HIS A 66 9.23 5.50 -12.81
CA HIS A 66 9.49 6.92 -12.99
C HIS A 66 8.48 7.84 -12.28
N LEU A 67 8.12 7.49 -11.04
CA LEU A 67 7.16 8.22 -10.22
C LEU A 67 7.84 8.78 -8.96
N THR A 68 7.47 10.00 -8.58
CA THR A 68 7.63 10.43 -7.18
C THR A 68 6.45 9.95 -6.34
N GLU A 69 6.61 9.93 -5.02
CA GLU A 69 5.52 9.59 -4.12
C GLU A 69 4.33 10.56 -4.26
N GLU A 70 4.59 11.85 -4.44
CA GLU A 70 3.56 12.86 -4.65
C GLU A 70 2.77 12.61 -5.93
N GLN A 71 3.45 12.22 -7.02
CA GLN A 71 2.81 11.86 -8.29
C GLN A 71 1.97 10.59 -8.17
N LEU A 72 2.48 9.57 -7.48
CA LEU A 72 1.74 8.35 -7.19
C LEU A 72 0.45 8.66 -6.42
N PHE A 73 0.54 9.48 -5.37
CA PHE A 73 -0.63 9.87 -4.58
C PHE A 73 -1.61 10.77 -5.34
N ALA A 74 -1.13 11.65 -6.21
CA ALA A 74 -1.99 12.43 -7.09
C ALA A 74 -2.80 11.52 -8.03
N LYS A 75 -2.11 10.62 -8.76
CA LYS A 75 -2.74 9.67 -9.67
C LYS A 75 -3.77 8.78 -8.97
N THR A 76 -3.42 8.23 -7.81
CA THR A 76 -4.34 7.33 -7.07
C THR A 76 -5.56 8.03 -6.48
N ARG A 77 -5.47 9.32 -6.15
CA ARG A 77 -6.66 10.13 -5.81
C ARG A 77 -7.58 10.30 -7.00
N GLU A 78 -7.04 10.56 -8.19
CA GLU A 78 -7.82 10.66 -9.44
C GLU A 78 -8.52 9.33 -9.73
N LEU A 79 -7.79 8.20 -9.65
CA LEU A 79 -8.33 6.85 -9.87
C LEU A 79 -9.50 6.53 -8.95
N HIS A 80 -9.41 6.81 -7.65
CA HIS A 80 -10.51 6.56 -6.73
C HIS A 80 -11.76 7.42 -6.98
N ASN A 81 -11.61 8.55 -7.70
CA ASN A 81 -12.74 9.39 -8.09
C ASN A 81 -13.44 8.87 -9.36
N THR A 82 -12.71 8.15 -10.23
CA THR A 82 -13.20 7.72 -11.55
C THR A 82 -13.49 6.22 -11.65
N GLU A 83 -12.79 5.38 -10.89
CA GLU A 83 -12.81 3.93 -11.01
C GLU A 83 -13.21 3.24 -9.69
N GLN A 84 -13.93 2.12 -9.80
CA GLN A 84 -14.22 1.27 -8.65
C GLN A 84 -13.04 0.33 -8.36
N ILE A 85 -11.90 0.90 -7.93
CA ILE A 85 -10.67 0.16 -7.62
C ILE A 85 -10.91 -0.89 -6.54
N TYR A 86 -11.62 -0.51 -5.49
CA TYR A 86 -12.08 -1.43 -4.45
C TYR A 86 -13.60 -1.43 -4.44
N GLN A 87 -14.20 -2.61 -4.53
CA GLN A 87 -15.62 -2.77 -4.21
C GLN A 87 -15.79 -2.58 -2.71
N VAL A 88 -16.01 -1.34 -2.29
CA VAL A 88 -16.37 -1.04 -0.91
C VAL A 88 -17.69 -1.78 -0.68
N LYS A 89 -17.69 -2.78 0.20
CA LYS A 89 -18.91 -3.41 0.73
C LYS A 89 -19.77 -2.41 1.53
N ALA A 90 -19.62 -1.09 1.33
CA ALA A 90 -20.43 -0.04 1.94
C ALA A 90 -21.91 -0.19 1.58
N LYS A 91 -22.25 -0.72 0.40
CA LYS A 91 -23.64 -1.08 0.07
C LYS A 91 -24.23 -2.13 1.02
N LYS A 92 -23.41 -2.93 1.71
CA LYS A 92 -23.88 -3.94 2.68
C LYS A 92 -24.09 -3.38 4.09
N TYR A 93 -23.53 -2.22 4.42
CA TYR A 93 -23.67 -1.59 5.74
C TYR A 93 -24.69 -0.45 5.76
N GLN A 94 -25.03 0.15 4.61
CA GLN A 94 -26.12 1.14 4.54
C GLN A 94 -27.52 0.53 4.79
N GLU A 95 -27.67 -0.80 4.72
CA GLU A 95 -28.95 -1.49 4.97
C GLU A 95 -29.07 -2.08 6.39
N GLN A 96 -28.04 -2.00 7.24
CA GLN A 96 -28.09 -2.50 8.62
C GLN A 96 -27.53 -1.47 9.60
N GLU A 97 -28.14 -0.28 9.60
CA GLU A 97 -28.18 0.60 10.78
C GLU A 97 -29.45 0.24 11.59
N ASP A 98 -29.56 -1.03 11.99
CA ASP A 98 -30.62 -1.50 12.88
C ASP A 98 -29.96 -1.88 14.22
N TRP A 99 -29.37 -0.89 14.87
CA TRP A 99 -28.89 -1.00 16.25
C TRP A 99 -30.08 -0.82 17.20
N ASN A 100 -30.74 -1.93 17.54
CA ASN A 100 -31.61 -2.06 18.71
C ASN A 100 -30.85 -2.71 19.87
#